data_AF-A0AAN8Z8Q8-F1
#
_entry.id   AF-A0AAN8Z8Q8-F1
#
_cell.length_a   1.000
_cell.length_b   1.000
_cell.length_c   1.000
_cell.angle_alpha   90.00
_cell.angle_beta   90.00
_cell.angle_gamma   90.00
#
_symmetry.space_group_name_H-M   'P 1'
#
loop_
_entity.id
_entity.type
_entity.pdbx_description
1 polymer ?
#
loop_
_entity_poly.entity_id
_entity_poly.type
_entity_poly.pdbx_seq_one_letter_code
_entity_poly.pdbx_strand_id
1 'polypeptide(L)'
;MFSFTKDTDEVPHNNPRLKVYAIKVLKMACESAIQLCQKNEVVVPDSTLKYLGGVHIKKGVLDPHFEVVKEALLRTIKEAMGEKWSEEMGSAWSQA
;
A
#
# COMPACT_ATOMS: atom_id res chain seq x y z
N MET A 1 11.75 4.92 4.82
CA MET A 1 12.48 5.55 3.71
C MET A 1 13.29 4.51 2.93
N PHE A 2 13.22 4.57 1.59
CA PHE A 2 13.91 3.64 0.71
C PHE A 2 15.41 3.94 0.71
N SER A 3 16.26 2.91 0.85
CA SER A 3 17.70 3.13 0.90
C SER A 3 18.29 3.61 -0.42
N PHE A 4 17.59 3.37 -1.54
CA PHE A 4 18.02 3.78 -2.87
C PHE A 4 17.66 5.24 -3.22
N THR A 5 16.93 5.94 -2.35
CA THR A 5 16.62 7.38 -2.47
C THR A 5 17.35 8.20 -1.40
N LYS A 6 18.42 7.66 -0.80
CA LYS A 6 19.08 8.30 0.33
C LYS A 6 19.85 9.56 -0.07
N ASP A 7 20.36 9.57 -1.30
CA ASP A 7 21.30 10.60 -1.80
C ASP A 7 20.72 11.36 -3.01
N THR A 8 19.45 11.14 -3.35
CA THR A 8 18.77 11.78 -4.48
C THR A 8 17.26 11.83 -4.27
N ASP A 9 16.64 12.92 -4.70
CA ASP A 9 15.18 13.08 -4.77
C ASP A 9 14.59 12.43 -6.03
N GLU A 10 15.45 11.92 -6.93
CA GLU A 10 15.00 11.22 -8.13
C GLU A 10 14.49 9.82 -7.80
N VAL A 11 13.29 9.50 -8.31
CA VAL A 11 12.77 8.13 -8.25
C VAL A 11 13.48 7.31 -9.33
N PRO A 12 14.22 6.25 -8.97
CA PRO A 12 14.97 5.51 -9.96
C PRO A 12 14.03 4.80 -10.93
N HIS A 13 14.18 5.09 -12.22
CA HIS A 13 13.40 4.45 -13.28
C HIS A 13 13.68 2.94 -13.32
N ASN A 14 12.62 2.14 -13.47
CA ASN A 14 12.70 0.67 -13.57
C ASN A 14 13.41 -0.04 -12.40
N ASN A 15 13.35 0.51 -11.19
CA ASN A 15 13.96 -0.12 -10.02
C ASN A 15 13.23 -1.43 -9.63
N PRO A 16 13.89 -2.60 -9.70
CA PRO A 16 13.24 -3.89 -9.41
C PRO A 16 12.84 -4.01 -7.93
N ARG A 17 13.55 -3.36 -7.00
CA ARG A 17 13.21 -3.38 -5.58
C ARG A 17 11.95 -2.56 -5.29
N LEU A 18 11.80 -1.42 -5.97
CA LEU A 18 10.58 -0.62 -5.89
C LEU A 18 9.38 -1.40 -6.45
N LYS A 19 9.56 -2.10 -7.59
CA LYS A 19 8.52 -2.94 -8.19
C LYS A 19 8.07 -4.06 -7.25
N VAL A 20 9.00 -4.79 -6.63
CA VAL A 20 8.69 -5.85 -5.66
C VAL A 20 7.92 -5.29 -4.45
N TYR A 21 8.33 -4.13 -3.94
CA TYR A 21 7.62 -3.47 -2.84
C TYR A 21 6.19 -3.09 -3.24
N ALA A 22 6.01 -2.44 -4.40
CA ALA A 22 4.69 -2.04 -4.90
C ALA A 22 3.74 -3.24 -5.05
N ILE A 23 4.23 -4.34 -5.63
CA ILE A 23 3.46 -5.59 -5.74
C ILE A 23 3.07 -6.13 -4.36
N LYS A 24 3.98 -6.08 -3.38
CA LYS A 24 3.69 -6.56 -2.02
C LYS A 24 2.59 -5.74 -1.36
N VAL A 25 2.64 -4.41 -1.47
CA VAL A 25 1.59 -3.52 -0.94
C VAL A 25 0.24 -3.83 -1.58
N LEU A 26 0.18 -3.90 -2.91
CA LEU A 26 -1.06 -4.18 -3.63
C LEU A 26 -1.64 -5.56 -3.27
N LYS A 27 -0.79 -6.59 -3.21
CA LYS A 27 -1.21 -7.94 -2.84
C LYS A 27 -1.80 -7.98 -1.44
N MET A 28 -1.13 -7.38 -0.46
CA MET A 28 -1.63 -7.34 0.91
C MET A 28 -2.93 -6.54 1.03
N ALA A 29 -3.06 -5.41 0.32
CA ALA A 29 -4.31 -4.65 0.30
C ALA A 29 -5.47 -5.46 -0.26
N CYS A 30 -5.27 -6.17 -1.38
CA CYS A 30 -6.28 -7.05 -1.95
C CYS A 30 -6.65 -8.22 -1.01
N GLU A 31 -5.66 -8.85 -0.39
CA GLU A 31 -5.90 -9.94 0.58
C GLU A 31 -6.69 -9.46 1.81
N SER A 32 -6.39 -8.25 2.30
CA SER A 32 -7.15 -7.62 3.38
C SER A 32 -8.60 -7.30 2.97
N ALA A 33 -8.79 -6.73 1.77
CA ALA A 33 -10.12 -6.43 1.24
C ALA A 33 -10.99 -7.70 1.08
N ILE A 34 -10.39 -8.81 0.61
CA ILE A 34 -11.06 -10.11 0.52
C ILE A 34 -11.46 -10.60 1.92
N GLN A 35 -10.57 -10.49 2.91
CA GLN A 35 -10.87 -10.90 4.29
C GLN A 35 -12.00 -10.05 4.90
N LEU A 36 -11.96 -8.73 4.73
CA LEU A 36 -13.05 -7.85 5.16
C LEU A 36 -14.37 -8.23 4.51
N CYS A 37 -14.38 -8.47 3.20
CA CYS A 37 -15.58 -8.87 2.48
C CYS A 37 -16.16 -10.20 2.97
N GLN A 38 -15.31 -11.18 3.30
CA GLN A 38 -15.73 -12.53 3.67
C GLN A 38 -16.00 -12.72 5.16
N LYS A 39 -15.27 -12.01 6.03
CA LYS A 39 -15.22 -12.25 7.48
C LYS A 39 -15.50 -11.01 8.31
N ASN A 40 -15.60 -9.84 7.68
CA ASN A 40 -15.75 -8.53 8.33
C ASN A 40 -14.61 -8.22 9.34
N GLU A 41 -13.44 -8.83 9.12
CA GLU A 41 -12.23 -8.69 9.95
C GLU A 41 -10.99 -8.99 9.08
N VAL A 42 -9.87 -8.31 9.36
CA VAL A 42 -8.55 -8.62 8.77
C VAL A 42 -7.70 -9.32 9.82
N VAL A 43 -7.29 -10.56 9.54
CA VAL A 43 -6.41 -11.32 10.43
C VAL A 43 -5.05 -11.49 9.77
N VAL A 44 -4.05 -10.83 10.36
CA VAL A 44 -2.63 -11.02 10.01
C VAL A 44 -1.94 -11.70 11.18
N PRO A 45 -1.10 -12.75 10.95
CA PRO A 45 -0.33 -13.35 12.02
C PRO A 45 0.47 -12.31 12.81
N ASP A 46 0.38 -12.33 14.14
CA ASP A 46 1.01 -11.33 15.02
C ASP A 46 2.53 -11.20 14.78
N SER A 47 3.21 -12.32 14.51
CA SER A 47 4.63 -12.34 14.16
C SER A 47 4.93 -11.55 12.88
N THR A 48 4.08 -11.69 11.86
CA THR A 48 4.18 -10.94 10.60
C THR A 48 3.91 -9.46 10.84
N LEU A 49 2.88 -9.13 11.62
CA LEU A 49 2.51 -7.74 11.90
C LEU A 49 3.63 -7.01 12.67
N LYS A 50 4.17 -7.64 13.71
CA LYS A 50 5.33 -7.12 14.49
C LYS A 50 6.56 -6.95 13.62
N TYR A 51 6.86 -7.91 12.76
CA TYR A 51 7.99 -7.82 11.84
C TYR A 51 7.84 -6.64 10.88
N LEU A 52 6.68 -6.50 10.22
CA LEU A 52 6.42 -5.41 9.29
C LEU A 52 6.47 -4.05 10.00
N GLY A 53 5.80 -3.91 11.15
CA GLY A 53 5.85 -2.69 11.95
C GLY A 53 7.28 -2.32 12.34
N GLY A 54 8.06 -3.29 12.83
CA GLY A 54 9.47 -3.09 13.17
C GLY A 54 10.33 -2.64 11.98
N VAL A 55 10.07 -3.15 10.78
CA VAL A 55 10.75 -2.67 9.55
C VAL A 55 10.38 -1.22 9.25
N HIS A 56 9.10 -0.83 9.34
CA HIS A 56 8.66 0.54 9.07
C HIS A 56 9.27 1.54 10.07
N ILE A 57 9.27 1.19 11.36
CA ILE A 57 9.90 1.99 12.44
C ILE A 57 11.40 2.16 12.17
N LYS A 58 12.14 1.07 11.91
CA LYS A 58 13.59 1.12 11.61
C LYS A 58 13.91 1.97 10.37
N LYS A 59 12.94 2.13 9.47
CA LYS A 59 13.07 2.92 8.24
C LYS A 59 12.55 4.35 8.41
N GLY A 60 12.15 4.77 9.60
CA GLY A 60 11.64 6.12 9.89
C GLY A 60 10.35 6.45 9.13
N VAL A 61 9.47 5.45 8.94
CA VAL A 61 8.15 5.69 8.35
C VAL A 61 7.25 6.29 9.44
N LEU A 62 6.55 7.37 9.09
CA LEU A 62 5.65 8.13 9.94
C LEU A 62 4.22 7.97 9.43
N ASP A 63 3.25 8.25 10.29
CA ASP A 63 1.81 8.17 9.96
C ASP A 63 1.44 8.90 8.66
N PRO A 64 1.93 10.14 8.39
CA PRO A 64 1.62 10.83 7.13
C PRO A 64 2.08 10.10 5.86
N HIS A 65 3.10 9.23 5.94
CA HIS A 65 3.53 8.46 4.78
C HIS A 65 2.52 7.39 4.39
N PHE A 66 1.76 6.84 5.34
CA PHE A 66 0.70 5.87 5.03
C PHE A 66 -0.46 6.53 4.29
N GLU A 67 -0.83 7.76 4.66
CA GLU A 67 -1.86 8.54 3.96
C GLU A 67 -1.44 8.84 2.51
N VAL A 68 -0.19 9.25 2.29
CA VAL A 68 0.33 9.49 0.92
C VAL A 68 0.28 8.21 0.08
N VAL A 69 0.63 7.05 0.65
CA VAL A 69 0.55 5.77 -0.07
C VAL A 69 -0.90 5.37 -0.34
N LYS A 70 -1.81 5.58 0.61
CA LYS A 70 -3.25 5.32 0.44
C LYS A 70 -3.82 6.14 -0.71
N GLU A 71 -3.56 7.45 -0.73
CA GLU A 71 -4.01 8.32 -1.81
C GLU A 71 -3.43 7.91 -3.17
N ALA A 72 -2.11 7.63 -3.22
CA ALA A 72 -1.46 7.19 -4.45
C ALA A 72 -2.04 5.88 -4.99
N LEU A 73 -2.36 4.94 -4.10
CA LEU A 73 -3.00 3.67 -4.45
C LEU A 73 -4.40 3.90 -5.02
N LEU A 74 -5.23 4.72 -4.37
CA LEU A 74 -6.59 5.04 -4.84
C LEU A 74 -6.57 5.72 -6.22
N ARG A 75 -5.66 6.67 -6.44
CA ARG A 75 -5.47 7.32 -7.74
C ARG A 75 -5.04 6.31 -8.81
N THR A 76 -4.13 5.40 -8.47
CA THR A 76 -3.67 4.34 -9.37
C THR A 76 -4.81 3.40 -9.76
N ILE A 77 -5.67 3.00 -8.81
CA ILE A 77 -6.84 2.15 -9.09
C ILE A 77 -7.84 2.92 -9.97
N LYS A 78 -8.11 4.20 -9.66
CA LYS A 78 -8.99 5.05 -10.46
C LYS A 78 -8.51 5.16 -11.91
N GLU A 79 -7.23 5.44 -12.12
CA GLU A 79 -6.61 5.48 -13.45
C GLU A 79 -6.70 4.12 -14.17
N ALA A 80 -6.45 3.02 -13.46
CA ALA A 80 -6.51 1.67 -14.03
C ALA A 80 -7.94 1.24 -14.40
N MET A 81 -8.97 1.74 -13.68
CA MET A 81 -10.37 1.45 -13.97
C MET A 81 -10.95 2.31 -15.09
N GLY A 82 -10.40 3.51 -15.30
CA GLY A 82 -10.84 4.44 -16.33
C GLY A 82 -12.35 4.70 -16.23
N GLU A 83 -13.09 4.45 -17.30
CA GLU A 83 -14.54 4.65 -17.38
C GLU A 83 -15.35 3.73 -16.44
N LYS A 84 -14.77 2.64 -15.93
CA LYS A 84 -15.44 1.73 -14.99
C LYS A 84 -15.40 2.20 -13.54
N TRP A 85 -14.69 3.29 -13.26
CA TRP A 85 -14.61 3.85 -11.93
C TRP A 85 -15.96 4.47 -11.51
N SER A 86 -16.35 4.24 -10.27
CA SER A 86 -17.45 4.96 -9.62
C SER A 86 -17.02 5.53 -8.27
N GLU A 87 -17.71 6.55 -7.79
CA GLU A 87 -17.40 7.16 -6.49
C GLU A 87 -17.70 6.20 -5.34
N GLU A 88 -18.68 5.30 -5.49
CA GLU A 88 -18.95 4.22 -4.54
C GLU A 88 -17.78 3.24 -4.45
N MET A 89 -17.17 2.89 -5.60
CA MET A 89 -15.96 2.05 -5.62
C MET A 89 -14.81 2.76 -4.90
N GLY A 90 -14.63 4.07 -5.12
CA GLY A 90 -13.62 4.86 -4.40
C GLY A 90 -13.82 4.88 -2.89
N SER A 91 -15.05 5.09 -2.45
CA SER A 91 -15.41 5.06 -1.03
C SER A 91 -15.11 3.69 -0.40
N ALA A 92 -15.50 2.60 -1.07
CA ALA A 92 -15.22 1.25 -0.60
C ALA A 92 -13.72 0.96 -0.47
N TRP A 93 -12.91 1.32 -1.47
CA TRP A 93 -11.46 1.17 -1.40
C TRP A 93 -10.80 2.05 -0.32
N SER A 94 -11.40 3.19 0.04
CA SER A 94 -10.86 4.08 1.07
C SER A 94 -11.09 3.61 2.51
N GLN A 95 -12.06 2.71 2.69
CA GLN A 95 -12.46 2.13 3.98
C GLN A 95 -11.86 0.75 4.25
N ALA A 96 -11.32 0.09 3.21
CA ALA A 96 -10.59 -1.17 3.31
C ALA A 96 -9.18 -0.95 3.91
#